data_AF-A0A955D4U0-F1
#
_entry.id   AF-A0A955D4U0-F1
#
_cell.length_a   1.000
_cell.length_b   1.000
_cell.length_c   1.000
_cell.angle_alpha   90.00
_cell.angle_beta   90.00
_cell.angle_gamma   90.00
#
_symmetry.space_group_name_H-M   'P 1'
#
loop_
_entity.id
_entity.type
_entity.pdbx_description
1 polymer ?
#
loop_
_entity_poly.entity_id
_entity_poly.type
_entity_poly.pdbx_seq_one_letter_code
_entity_poly.pdbx_strand_id
1 'polypeptide(L)' 'ISIHGPNPISPSGGNVGSGRTRYWKHTDCIQQIQGRAGDRQISKPAEIGVSGGPMPTGGNFTVWGANPD' A
#
# COMPACT_ATOMS: atom_id res chain seq x y z
N ILE A 1 2.52 8.93 -7.29
CA ILE A 1 1.44 7.94 -7.10
C ILE A 1 1.26 7.24 -8.43
N SER A 2 1.50 5.93 -8.51
CA SER A 2 1.30 5.17 -9.74
C SER A 2 0.84 3.76 -9.40
N ILE A 3 -0.20 3.29 -10.08
CA ILE A 3 -0.70 1.91 -9.99
C ILE A 3 -0.26 1.05 -11.18
N HIS A 4 0.33 1.68 -12.19
CA HIS A 4 0.86 1.04 -13.39
C HIS A 4 2.40 1.10 -13.39
N GLY A 5 3.03 0.09 -13.99
CA GLY A 5 4.48 -0.02 -14.08
C GLY A 5 5.07 -1.12 -13.20
N PRO A 6 6.40 -1.29 -13.19
CA PRO A 6 7.04 -2.42 -12.53
C PRO A 6 6.93 -2.36 -11.00
N ASN A 7 6.83 -1.16 -10.41
CA ASN A 7 6.82 -0.93 -8.97
C ASN A 7 5.68 0.02 -8.59
N PRO A 8 4.44 -0.47 -8.44
CA PRO A 8 3.30 0.37 -8.08
C PRO A 8 3.48 0.97 -6.67
N ILE A 9 3.20 2.26 -6.52
CA ILE A 9 3.34 3.00 -5.26
C ILE A 9 2.10 3.82 -4.92
N SER A 10 1.63 3.63 -3.67
CA SER A 10 0.46 4.30 -3.10
C SER A 10 -0.80 4.25 -3.98
N PRO A 11 -1.33 3.06 -4.35
CA PRO A 11 -2.57 2.96 -5.14
C PRO A 11 -3.79 3.71 -4.58
N SER A 12 -3.92 3.77 -3.26
CA SER A 12 -4.88 4.63 -2.53
C SER A 12 -4.68 6.14 -2.75
N GLY A 13 -3.64 6.58 -3.45
CA GLY A 13 -3.26 7.99 -3.54
C GLY A 13 -2.53 8.53 -2.30
N GLY A 14 -2.26 7.67 -1.30
CA GLY A 14 -1.51 8.04 -0.10
C GLY A 14 -2.11 9.23 0.65
N ASN A 15 -1.26 10.03 1.28
CA ASN A 15 -1.70 11.18 2.09
C ASN A 15 -2.41 12.28 1.27
N VAL A 16 -2.18 12.32 -0.04
CA VAL A 16 -2.70 13.36 -0.95
C VAL A 16 -4.08 12.95 -1.49
N GLY A 17 -4.29 11.67 -1.81
CA GLY A 17 -5.54 11.18 -2.40
C GLY A 17 -6.58 10.69 -1.40
N SER A 18 -6.18 10.00 -0.33
CA SER A 18 -7.11 9.40 0.66
C SER A 18 -7.12 10.11 2.02
N GLY A 19 -6.51 11.30 2.09
CA GLY A 19 -6.37 12.08 3.31
C GLY A 19 -5.25 11.61 4.24
N ARG A 20 -4.91 12.44 5.23
CA ARG A 20 -3.76 12.24 6.14
C ARG A 20 -4.01 11.26 7.28
N THR A 21 -4.87 10.25 7.09
CA THR A 21 -5.32 9.38 8.19
C THR A 21 -4.34 8.26 8.53
N ARG A 22 -3.26 8.08 7.73
CA ARG A 22 -2.24 6.99 7.81
C ARG A 22 -2.79 5.57 7.67
N TYR A 23 -4.02 5.33 8.11
CA TYR A 23 -4.80 4.10 7.97
C TYR A 23 -4.86 3.59 6.54
N TRP A 24 -5.08 4.49 5.58
CA TRP A 24 -5.23 4.11 4.17
C TRP A 24 -4.03 3.36 3.61
N LYS A 25 -2.81 3.67 4.05
CA LYS A 25 -1.61 2.96 3.60
C LYS A 25 -1.63 1.49 4.03
N HIS A 26 -2.13 1.21 5.23
CA HIS A 26 -2.22 -0.14 5.77
C HIS A 26 -3.31 -0.93 5.06
N THR A 27 -4.53 -0.36 4.97
CA THR A 27 -5.66 -1.04 4.32
C THR A 27 -5.47 -1.23 2.83
N ASP A 28 -4.75 -0.32 2.17
CA ASP A 28 -4.46 -0.44 0.75
C ASP A 28 -3.57 -1.67 0.52
N CYS A 29 -2.46 -1.85 1.25
CA CYS A 29 -1.67 -3.08 1.16
C CYS A 29 -2.50 -4.34 1.38
N ILE A 30 -3.36 -4.37 2.41
CA ILE A 30 -4.24 -5.51 2.69
C ILE A 30 -5.21 -5.76 1.53
N GLN A 31 -5.84 -4.72 0.98
CA GLN A 31 -6.77 -4.84 -0.14
C GLN A 31 -6.09 -5.32 -1.41
N GLN A 32 -4.88 -4.85 -1.69
CA GLN A 32 -4.10 -5.24 -2.87
C GLN A 32 -3.71 -6.71 -2.82
N ILE A 33 -3.17 -7.16 -1.67
CA ILE A 33 -2.79 -8.57 -1.46
C ILE A 33 -4.02 -9.48 -1.56
N GLN A 34 -5.16 -9.06 -1.03
CA GLN A 34 -6.40 -9.83 -1.07
C GLN A 34 -7.16 -9.74 -2.41
N GLY A 35 -6.66 -9.00 -3.40
CA GLY A 35 -7.33 -8.86 -4.70
C GLY A 35 -8.66 -8.10 -4.65
N ARG A 36 -8.88 -7.27 -3.62
CA ARG A 36 -10.15 -6.58 -3.36
C ARG A 36 -10.04 -5.05 -3.42
N ALA A 37 -9.02 -4.52 -4.10
CA ALA A 37 -8.79 -3.08 -4.18
C ALA A 37 -9.66 -2.38 -5.25
N GLY A 38 -10.51 -3.11 -5.98
CA GLY A 38 -11.38 -2.58 -7.04
C GLY A 38 -10.57 -1.95 -8.17
N ASP A 39 -10.98 -0.78 -8.65
CA ASP A 39 -10.29 -0.04 -9.72
C ASP A 39 -8.84 0.34 -9.39
N ARG A 40 -8.45 0.30 -8.10
CA ARG A 40 -7.07 0.56 -7.66
C ARG A 40 -6.20 -0.68 -7.71
N GLN A 41 -6.74 -1.85 -8.05
CA GLN A 41 -5.99 -3.11 -8.05
C GLN A 41 -4.78 -2.99 -8.98
N ILE A 42 -3.60 -3.25 -8.42
CA ILE A 42 -2.36 -3.22 -9.19
C ILE A 42 -2.38 -4.34 -10.24
N SER A 43 -1.83 -4.05 -11.41
CA SER A 43 -1.89 -4.98 -12.55
C SER A 43 -1.04 -6.24 -12.37
N LYS A 44 0.00 -6.17 -11.54
CA LYS A 44 0.81 -7.33 -11.16
C LYS A 44 0.41 -7.75 -9.75
N PRO A 45 -0.05 -8.99 -9.53
CA PRO A 45 -0.34 -9.49 -8.19
C PRO A 45 0.87 -9.29 -7.27
N ALA A 46 0.62 -8.78 -6.06
CA ALA A 46 1.64 -8.66 -5.03
C ALA A 46 1.26 -9.55 -3.85
N GLU A 47 2.23 -10.34 -3.40
CA GLU A 47 2.10 -11.17 -2.21
C GLU A 47 2.60 -10.44 -0.96
N ILE A 48 3.44 -9.41 -1.15
CA ILE A 48 4.05 -8.61 -0.10
C ILE A 48 3.70 -7.13 -0.29
N GLY A 49 3.30 -6.48 0.80
CA GLY A 49 3.03 -5.04 0.83
C GLY A 49 3.81 -4.34 1.94
N VAL A 50 4.34 -3.14 1.67
CA VAL A 50 5.01 -2.32 2.69
C VAL A 50 4.22 -1.04 2.90
N SER A 51 3.78 -0.83 4.13
CA SER A 51 3.06 0.37 4.54
C SER A 51 3.79 1.08 5.66
N GLY A 52 3.79 2.40 5.65
CA GLY A 52 4.50 3.16 6.67
C GLY A 52 4.70 4.61 6.26
N GLY A 53 5.46 5.34 7.07
CA GLY A 53 5.74 6.72 6.80
C GLY A 53 7.08 7.16 7.39
N PRO A 54 7.91 7.85 6.61
CA PRO A 54 9.04 8.58 7.17
C PRO A 54 8.51 9.69 8.07
N MET A 55 9.10 9.78 9.25
CA MET A 55 9.06 10.88 10.20
C MET A 55 10.39 11.66 10.09
N PRO A 56 10.45 12.93 10.51
CA PRO A 56 11.66 13.74 10.36
C PRO A 56 12.95 13.13 10.94
N THR A 57 12.84 12.21 11.90
CA THR A 57 13.96 11.57 12.60
C THR A 57 13.96 10.03 12.54
N GLY A 58 13.11 9.42 11.70
CA GLY A 58 12.99 7.96 11.62
C GLY A 58 11.80 7.51 10.78
N GLY A 59 11.44 6.24 10.82
CA GLY A 59 10.25 5.77 10.10
C GLY A 59 9.73 4.48 10.70
N ASN A 60 8.41 4.38 10.81
CA ASN A 60 7.76 3.14 11.21
C ASN A 60 7.15 2.51 9.97
N PHE A 61 7.48 1.23 9.77
CA PHE A 61 7.04 0.45 8.63
C PHE A 61 6.48 -0.88 9.11
N THR A 62 5.47 -1.35 8.39
CA THR A 62 4.83 -2.63 8.58
C THR A 62 4.85 -3.36 7.25
N VAL A 63 5.34 -4.59 7.26
CA VAL A 63 5.31 -5.51 6.14
C VAL A 63 4.08 -6.40 6.28
N TRP A 64 3.32 -6.54 5.21
CA TRP A 64 2.17 -7.43 5.09
C TRP A 64 2.54 -8.56 4.15
N GLY A 65 2.15 -9.79 4.50
CA GLY A 65 2.27 -10.97 3.64
C GLY A 65 0.91 -11.58 3.35
N ALA A 66 0.79 -12.20 2.17
CA ALA A 66 -0.34 -13.04 1.83
C ALA A 66 -0.39 -14.32 2.70
N ASN A 67 0.78 -14.80 3.12
CA ASN A 67 0.96 -16.00 3.93
C ASN A 67 1.67 -15.64 5.24
N PRO A 68 1.44 -16.41 6.32
CA PRO A 68 2.07 -16.21 7.61
C PRO A 68 3.50 -16.79 7.71
N ASP A 69 3.93 -17.56 6.69
CA ASP A 69 5.18 -18.33 6.66
C ASP A 69 6.41 -17.50 6.26
#